data_AF-A0AAD7JX42-F1
#
_entry.id   AF-A0AAD7JX42-F1
#
_cell.length_a   1.000
_cell.length_b   1.000
_cell.length_c   1.000
_cell.angle_alpha   90.00
_cell.angle_beta   90.00
_cell.angle_gamma   90.00
#
_symmetry.space_group_name_H-M   'P 1'
#
loop_
_entity.id
_entity.type
_entity.pdbx_description
1 polymer ?
#
loop_
_entity_poly.entity_id
_entity_poly.type
_entity_poly.pdbx_seq_one_letter_code
_entity_poly.pdbx_strand_id
1 'polypeptide(L)'
;MSATPYEVRWVPGNRWTRRLTLDDIVNLSPKFWDMHIDPIICTDGTATTLLTIQYNLVAGTLGAFVSGREDIRILVDDIINFRIIMGHGLDVSNMETPATLLVDGRFELHTPHQEAAKFMPPTTPVLGRPCFAVVFAQLIVAGCPRGIRPFVVCLNDGFKMSPGISARGSSAPINHCLTTFHHVTLPSSALLGQIDVSVPPRLHFLLSIWRVAVGTLALSSVAIPAYQYSIRRVVRGHDSGSALVLRVFHQEAIKLFADDQLSPFIRHGIATAFKVVRDLLSSCSALSERCGAQGLFSFTNYCTSRIAIAEGDVVVLCIRLATELLPEKYSMPPSRNTHSLLALHENGLLQKYKSIIVDSGHRSAKFAAYGLPHCEDIVRVIGYQMAYDAVVAAQVPQSLIDLFRNLGWYVEHQLLSSEALEDLEDSSIERSLPHVAKWVADLDVGSYVSAPMVSDTAWADFLSRLQKFEGKVTAKKIVVS
;
A
#
# COMPACT_ATOMS: atom_id res chain seq x y z
N MET A 1 -19.13 -30.53 1.25
CA MET A 1 -17.69 -30.37 1.51
C MET A 1 -17.53 -29.24 2.51
N SER A 2 -17.44 -29.58 3.80
CA SER A 2 -17.26 -28.64 4.89
C SER A 2 -15.78 -28.27 4.97
N ALA A 3 -15.42 -27.06 4.55
CA ALA A 3 -14.12 -26.50 4.88
C ALA A 3 -14.05 -26.36 6.40
N THR A 4 -13.15 -27.10 7.05
CA THR A 4 -12.81 -26.92 8.45
C THR A 4 -12.38 -25.46 8.67
N PRO A 5 -12.88 -24.78 9.71
CA PRO A 5 -12.46 -23.42 10.00
C PRO A 5 -10.96 -23.44 10.32
N TYR A 6 -10.20 -22.56 9.68
CA TYR A 6 -8.80 -22.32 10.04
C TYR A 6 -8.75 -21.91 11.51
N GLU A 7 -8.26 -22.78 12.39
CA GLU A 7 -7.93 -22.40 13.76
C GLU A 7 -6.80 -21.36 13.71
N VAL A 8 -7.14 -20.12 14.03
CA VAL A 8 -6.14 -19.06 14.24
C VAL A 8 -5.32 -19.47 15.47
N ARG A 9 -4.10 -19.94 15.23
CA ARG A 9 -3.14 -20.19 16.32
C ARG A 9 -2.78 -18.85 16.96
N TRP A 10 -3.35 -18.62 18.14
CA TRP A 10 -2.92 -17.54 19.02
C TRP A 10 -1.47 -17.80 19.43
N VAL A 11 -0.56 -16.89 19.02
CA VAL A 11 0.83 -16.89 19.49
C VAL A 11 0.87 -16.14 20.83
N PRO A 12 1.13 -16.83 21.97
CA PRO A 12 1.19 -16.17 23.27
C PRO A 12 2.41 -15.24 23.34
N GLY A 13 2.23 -14.00 23.80
CA GLY A 13 3.29 -13.00 23.96
C GLY A 13 3.31 -11.87 22.91
N ASN A 14 2.34 -11.81 22.00
CA ASN A 14 2.32 -10.83 20.92
C ASN A 14 2.19 -9.37 21.40
N ARG A 15 2.99 -8.48 20.79
CA ARG A 15 2.99 -7.02 20.96
C ARG A 15 1.68 -6.34 20.52
N TRP A 16 0.72 -7.11 19.98
CA TRP A 16 -0.63 -6.72 19.55
C TRP A 16 -1.56 -6.22 20.65
N THR A 17 -1.11 -6.23 21.92
CA THR A 17 -1.88 -5.74 23.07
C THR A 17 -2.06 -4.21 23.09
N ARG A 18 -1.48 -3.46 22.16
CA ARG A 18 -1.72 -2.01 22.03
C ARG A 18 -2.94 -1.77 21.16
N ARG A 19 -4.14 -1.75 21.76
CA ARG A 19 -5.35 -1.21 21.09
C ARG A 19 -5.01 0.18 20.55
N LEU A 20 -5.10 0.37 19.23
CA LEU A 20 -4.97 1.70 18.63
C LEU A 20 -6.11 2.58 19.13
N THR A 21 -5.78 3.78 19.55
CA THR A 21 -6.77 4.83 19.84
C THR A 21 -7.02 5.66 18.59
N LEU A 22 -8.08 6.46 18.61
CA LEU A 22 -8.31 7.44 17.54
C LEU A 22 -7.15 8.43 17.42
N ASP A 23 -6.57 8.84 18.54
CA ASP A 23 -5.42 9.73 18.57
C ASP A 23 -4.20 9.11 17.88
N ASP A 24 -3.91 7.84 18.19
CA ASP A 24 -2.82 7.10 17.55
C ASP A 24 -2.99 7.06 16.02
N ILE A 25 -4.24 6.97 15.54
CA ILE A 25 -4.63 6.87 14.11
C ILE A 25 -4.58 8.21 13.38
N VAL A 26 -5.12 9.28 14.00
CA VAL A 26 -5.20 10.61 13.39
C VAL A 26 -3.82 11.28 13.37
N ASN A 27 -3.07 11.15 14.46
CA ASN A 27 -1.75 11.78 14.61
C ASN A 27 -0.60 10.91 14.11
N LEU A 28 -0.91 9.75 13.50
CA LEU A 28 0.09 8.83 12.92
C LEU A 28 1.20 8.49 13.92
N SER A 29 0.80 8.16 15.15
CA SER A 29 1.73 7.82 16.24
C SER A 29 2.62 6.64 15.86
N PRO A 30 3.74 6.41 16.58
CA PRO A 30 4.55 5.21 16.39
C PRO A 30 3.75 3.91 16.41
N LYS A 31 2.68 3.81 17.23
CA LYS A 31 1.84 2.61 17.27
C LYS A 31 1.12 2.32 15.95
N PHE A 32 0.69 3.37 15.23
CA PHE A 32 0.04 3.21 13.92
C PHE A 32 1.00 2.60 12.90
N TRP A 33 2.24 3.07 12.87
CA TRP A 33 3.28 2.54 12.00
C TRP A 33 3.76 1.15 12.41
N ASP A 34 3.95 0.94 13.73
CA ASP A 34 4.38 -0.34 14.30
C ASP A 34 3.44 -1.48 13.90
N MET A 35 2.13 -1.24 13.85
CA MET A 35 1.15 -2.24 13.40
C MET A 35 1.42 -2.70 11.96
N HIS A 36 1.76 -1.79 11.05
CA HIS A 36 1.96 -2.10 9.63
C HIS A 36 3.31 -2.78 9.34
N ILE A 37 4.21 -2.83 10.31
CA ILE A 37 5.49 -3.54 10.23
C ILE A 37 5.58 -4.73 11.20
N ASP A 38 4.53 -5.00 11.98
CA ASP A 38 4.52 -6.12 12.91
C ASP A 38 4.42 -7.45 12.15
N PRO A 39 5.30 -8.43 12.37
CA PRO A 39 5.31 -9.67 11.59
C PRO A 39 4.00 -10.46 11.54
N ILE A 40 3.04 -10.25 12.47
CA ILE A 40 1.74 -10.92 12.37
C ILE A 40 1.01 -10.56 11.07
N ILE A 41 1.21 -9.36 10.52
CA ILE A 41 0.46 -8.89 9.34
C ILE A 41 0.77 -9.71 8.08
N CYS A 42 1.83 -10.50 8.12
CA CYS A 42 2.19 -11.45 7.06
C CYS A 42 1.49 -12.80 7.20
N THR A 43 0.83 -13.07 8.34
CA THR A 43 0.14 -14.35 8.57
C THR A 43 -1.17 -14.47 7.80
N ASP A 44 -1.86 -13.33 7.60
CA ASP A 44 -3.11 -13.24 6.86
C ASP A 44 -3.23 -11.88 6.15
N GLY A 45 -3.01 -11.86 4.83
CA GLY A 45 -3.11 -10.65 4.01
C GLY A 45 -4.54 -10.08 3.89
N THR A 46 -5.56 -10.92 4.08
CA THR A 46 -6.96 -10.47 4.13
C THR A 46 -7.23 -9.69 5.41
N ALA A 47 -6.83 -10.23 6.56
CA ALA A 47 -6.91 -9.53 7.83
C ALA A 47 -6.15 -8.20 7.77
N THR A 48 -4.92 -8.20 7.26
CA THR A 48 -4.10 -6.98 7.09
C THR A 48 -4.81 -5.94 6.23
N THR A 49 -5.40 -6.35 5.10
CA THR A 49 -6.14 -5.41 4.24
C THR A 49 -7.34 -4.82 4.96
N LEU A 50 -8.11 -5.63 5.69
CA LEU A 50 -9.26 -5.16 6.47
C LEU A 50 -8.82 -4.22 7.60
N LEU A 51 -7.74 -4.53 8.32
CA LEU A 51 -7.15 -3.67 9.35
C LEU A 51 -6.76 -2.30 8.77
N THR A 52 -6.08 -2.27 7.63
CA THR A 52 -5.69 -1.00 6.99
C THR A 52 -6.90 -0.22 6.49
N ILE A 53 -7.91 -0.86 5.88
CA ILE A 53 -9.15 -0.16 5.48
C ILE A 53 -9.82 0.45 6.73
N GLN A 54 -9.94 -0.33 7.80
CA GLN A 54 -10.63 0.06 9.02
C GLN A 54 -9.93 1.23 9.73
N TYR A 55 -8.63 1.11 9.98
CA TYR A 55 -7.86 2.09 10.75
C TYR A 55 -7.34 3.25 9.90
N ASN A 56 -6.74 2.98 8.75
CA ASN A 56 -6.23 4.05 7.90
C ASN A 56 -7.37 4.76 7.19
N LEU A 57 -8.05 4.08 6.27
CA LEU A 57 -8.96 4.74 5.35
C LEU A 57 -10.22 5.27 6.04
N VAL A 58 -10.82 4.49 6.93
CA VAL A 58 -12.13 4.85 7.49
C VAL A 58 -12.00 5.64 8.78
N ALA A 59 -11.48 5.02 9.85
CA ALA A 59 -11.35 5.69 11.15
C ALA A 59 -10.51 6.97 11.05
N GLY A 60 -9.47 6.94 10.22
CA GLY A 60 -8.64 8.09 9.94
C GLY A 60 -9.32 9.23 9.18
N THR A 61 -10.14 8.91 8.18
CA THR A 61 -10.91 9.93 7.47
C THR A 61 -11.97 10.53 8.39
N LEU A 62 -12.73 9.69 9.11
CA LEU A 62 -13.74 10.15 10.07
C LEU A 62 -13.14 10.93 11.25
N GLY A 63 -11.95 10.55 11.69
CA GLY A 63 -11.20 11.21 12.75
C GLY A 63 -10.95 12.69 12.51
N ALA A 64 -10.82 13.12 11.24
CA ALA A 64 -10.70 14.53 10.89
C ALA A 64 -11.99 15.34 11.11
N PHE A 65 -13.14 14.67 11.32
CA PHE A 65 -14.46 15.29 11.42
C PHE A 65 -15.16 15.04 12.77
N VAL A 66 -14.48 14.47 13.77
CA VAL A 66 -15.10 14.17 15.09
C VAL A 66 -15.39 15.42 15.92
N SER A 67 -14.64 16.51 15.70
CA SER A 67 -14.81 17.74 16.48
C SER A 67 -16.20 18.34 16.26
N GLY A 68 -17.01 18.43 17.33
CA GLY A 68 -18.40 18.91 17.27
C GLY A 68 -19.40 17.93 16.66
N ARG A 69 -19.02 16.67 16.40
CA ARG A 69 -19.86 15.63 15.78
C ARG A 69 -19.87 14.35 16.61
N GLU A 70 -20.70 14.33 17.66
CA GLU A 70 -20.80 13.17 18.57
C GLU A 70 -21.27 11.90 17.84
N ASP A 71 -22.11 12.04 16.81
CA ASP A 71 -22.54 10.96 15.94
C ASP A 71 -21.34 10.28 15.23
N ILE A 72 -20.38 11.07 14.74
CA ILE A 72 -19.15 10.55 14.13
C ILE A 72 -18.22 9.98 15.19
N ARG A 73 -18.14 10.59 16.38
CA ARG A 73 -17.30 10.09 17.48
C ARG A 73 -17.73 8.68 17.93
N ILE A 74 -19.04 8.46 18.09
CA ILE A 74 -19.60 7.14 18.44
C ILE A 74 -19.30 6.13 17.33
N LEU A 75 -19.56 6.50 16.07
CA LEU A 75 -19.28 5.64 14.92
C LEU A 75 -17.81 5.23 14.86
N VAL A 76 -16.88 6.17 15.11
CA VAL A 76 -15.43 5.88 15.14
C VAL A 76 -15.05 4.94 16.28
N ASP A 77 -15.64 5.07 17.47
CA ASP A 77 -15.42 4.11 18.57
C ASP A 77 -15.86 2.70 18.18
N ASP A 78 -17.04 2.57 17.57
CA ASP A 78 -17.55 1.29 17.09
C ASP A 78 -16.65 0.67 16.00
N ILE A 79 -16.08 1.50 15.12
CA ILE A 79 -15.14 1.08 14.09
C ILE A 79 -13.81 0.64 14.70
N ILE A 80 -13.22 1.41 15.62
CA ILE A 80 -11.93 1.05 16.23
C ILE A 80 -12.03 -0.26 17.03
N ASN A 81 -13.20 -0.52 17.63
CA ASN A 81 -13.49 -1.74 18.39
C ASN A 81 -14.09 -2.87 17.54
N PHE A 82 -14.11 -2.75 16.20
CA PHE A 82 -14.67 -3.74 15.26
C PHE A 82 -16.13 -4.12 15.52
N ARG A 83 -16.93 -3.29 16.20
CA ARG A 83 -18.38 -3.52 16.33
C ARG A 83 -19.08 -3.36 14.96
N ILE A 84 -18.48 -2.57 14.07
CA ILE A 84 -18.92 -2.30 12.69
C ILE A 84 -17.76 -2.62 11.73
N ILE A 85 -18.06 -3.12 10.53
CA ILE A 85 -17.09 -3.33 9.43
C ILE A 85 -17.29 -2.25 8.38
N MET A 86 -16.24 -1.80 7.71
CA MET A 86 -16.33 -0.63 6.82
C MET A 86 -15.73 -0.85 5.43
N GLY A 87 -16.36 -0.23 4.43
CA GLY A 87 -15.80 -0.05 3.09
C GLY A 87 -15.30 1.38 2.87
N HIS A 88 -14.24 1.54 2.09
CA HIS A 88 -13.77 2.86 1.65
C HIS A 88 -13.52 2.85 0.14
N GLY A 89 -14.36 3.56 -0.62
CA GLY A 89 -14.29 3.60 -2.08
C GLY A 89 -13.76 4.94 -2.56
N LEU A 90 -12.59 4.93 -3.19
CA LEU A 90 -12.06 6.08 -3.89
C LEU A 90 -11.75 5.67 -5.34
N ASP A 91 -12.65 6.02 -6.26
CA ASP A 91 -12.37 5.96 -7.69
C ASP A 91 -12.12 7.39 -8.17
N VAL A 92 -10.85 7.80 -8.17
CA VAL A 92 -10.45 9.19 -8.45
C VAL A 92 -10.63 9.57 -9.92
N SER A 93 -10.58 8.59 -10.83
CA SER A 93 -10.46 8.83 -12.28
C SER A 93 -11.79 9.11 -12.97
N ASN A 94 -12.88 8.47 -12.54
CA ASN A 94 -14.20 8.53 -13.19
C ASN A 94 -15.34 8.72 -12.17
N MET A 95 -15.15 9.57 -11.16
CA MET A 95 -16.15 9.72 -10.09
C MET A 95 -17.40 10.46 -10.56
N GLU A 96 -18.34 9.70 -11.12
CA GLU A 96 -19.59 10.19 -11.72
C GLU A 96 -20.80 10.02 -10.79
N THR A 97 -20.60 9.51 -9.57
CA THR A 97 -21.67 9.39 -8.56
C THR A 97 -22.06 10.79 -8.04
N PRO A 98 -23.22 11.39 -8.38
CA PRO A 98 -23.66 12.63 -7.76
C PRO A 98 -24.20 12.41 -6.36
N ALA A 99 -23.98 13.40 -5.50
CA ALA A 99 -24.71 13.62 -4.26
C ALA A 99 -25.39 14.99 -4.34
N THR A 100 -26.68 15.01 -4.67
CA THR A 100 -27.43 16.25 -4.94
C THR A 100 -28.11 16.74 -3.67
N LEU A 101 -27.85 18.01 -3.30
CA LEU A 101 -28.56 18.67 -2.20
C LEU A 101 -30.02 18.91 -2.61
N LEU A 102 -30.95 18.36 -1.84
CA LEU A 102 -32.38 18.52 -1.99
C LEU A 102 -32.87 19.78 -1.27
N VAL A 103 -34.09 20.21 -1.63
CA VAL A 103 -34.72 21.43 -1.07
C VAL A 103 -34.93 21.33 0.46
N ASP A 104 -35.13 20.12 0.97
CA ASP A 104 -35.31 19.85 2.39
C ASP A 104 -33.97 19.72 3.17
N GLY A 105 -32.84 19.96 2.51
CA GLY A 105 -31.51 19.89 3.11
C GLY A 105 -30.89 18.49 3.16
N ARG A 106 -31.60 17.45 2.72
CA ARG A 106 -31.05 16.09 2.57
C ARG A 106 -30.23 15.97 1.28
N PHE A 107 -29.52 14.86 1.13
CA PHE A 107 -28.80 14.55 -0.12
C PHE A 107 -29.42 13.34 -0.81
N GLU A 108 -29.46 13.37 -2.13
CA GLU A 108 -29.74 12.18 -2.94
C GLU A 108 -28.44 11.66 -3.54
N LEU A 109 -28.06 10.42 -3.21
CA LEU A 109 -26.91 9.73 -3.74
C LEU A 109 -27.35 8.73 -4.83
N HIS A 110 -26.74 8.81 -6.00
CA HIS A 110 -27.12 7.98 -7.14
C HIS A 110 -25.92 7.51 -7.95
N THR A 111 -26.00 6.29 -8.49
CA THR A 111 -25.08 5.73 -9.48
C THR A 111 -25.76 5.81 -10.85
N PRO A 112 -25.35 6.75 -11.74
CA PRO A 112 -26.07 7.03 -12.99
C PRO A 112 -25.99 5.91 -14.02
N HIS A 113 -24.91 5.14 -14.03
CA HIS A 113 -24.70 3.99 -14.90
C HIS A 113 -23.68 3.03 -14.26
N GLN A 114 -23.51 1.84 -14.84
CA GLN A 114 -22.78 0.73 -14.21
C GLN A 114 -21.29 1.03 -13.98
N GLU A 115 -20.68 1.81 -14.86
CA GLU A 115 -19.28 2.23 -14.78
C GLU A 115 -19.02 3.19 -13.61
N ALA A 116 -20.05 3.88 -13.12
CA ALA A 116 -19.98 4.75 -11.95
C ALA A 116 -20.17 4.02 -10.61
N ALA A 117 -20.29 2.69 -10.64
CA ALA A 117 -20.38 1.86 -9.44
C ALA A 117 -19.09 1.94 -8.62
N LYS A 118 -19.21 1.94 -7.29
CA LYS A 118 -18.02 1.87 -6.42
C LYS A 118 -17.41 0.48 -6.52
N PHE A 119 -16.16 0.41 -6.94
CA PHE A 119 -15.43 -0.83 -7.17
C PHE A 119 -14.36 -1.04 -6.11
N MET A 120 -14.24 -2.28 -5.62
CA MET A 120 -13.29 -2.81 -4.61
C MET A 120 -13.77 -2.88 -3.15
N PRO A 121 -14.46 -1.90 -2.54
CA PRO A 121 -14.82 -2.02 -1.13
C PRO A 121 -15.56 -3.33 -0.79
N PRO A 122 -15.21 -4.03 0.31
CA PRO A 122 -15.93 -5.24 0.72
C PRO A 122 -17.21 -4.89 1.47
N THR A 123 -18.32 -4.74 0.75
CA THR A 123 -19.55 -4.12 1.24
C THR A 123 -20.76 -5.04 1.32
N THR A 124 -20.59 -6.33 1.03
CA THR A 124 -21.64 -7.32 1.26
C THR A 124 -21.93 -7.50 2.75
N PRO A 125 -23.16 -7.86 3.13
CA PRO A 125 -23.47 -8.23 4.51
C PRO A 125 -22.65 -9.46 4.95
N VAL A 126 -21.99 -9.37 6.10
CA VAL A 126 -21.10 -10.41 6.63
C VAL A 126 -21.25 -10.52 8.14
N LEU A 127 -21.43 -11.75 8.63
CA LEU A 127 -21.39 -12.12 10.06
C LEU A 127 -22.32 -11.30 10.97
N GLY A 128 -23.44 -10.76 10.45
CA GLY A 128 -24.38 -9.97 11.23
C GLY A 128 -23.81 -8.66 11.78
N ARG A 129 -22.69 -8.17 11.22
CA ARG A 129 -22.10 -6.89 11.59
C ARG A 129 -22.55 -5.80 10.62
N PRO A 130 -23.14 -4.70 11.11
CA PRO A 130 -23.49 -3.57 10.26
C PRO A 130 -22.27 -3.07 9.49
N CYS A 131 -22.52 -2.57 8.28
CA CYS A 131 -21.51 -1.99 7.43
C CYS A 131 -21.85 -0.55 7.08
N PHE A 132 -20.95 0.38 7.41
CA PHE A 132 -21.00 1.74 6.90
C PHE A 132 -19.85 1.95 5.89
N ALA A 133 -19.91 3.05 5.14
CA ALA A 133 -18.82 3.45 4.26
C ALA A 133 -18.65 4.96 4.23
N VAL A 134 -17.41 5.37 3.97
CA VAL A 134 -17.11 6.71 3.47
C VAL A 134 -17.18 6.65 1.94
N VAL A 135 -18.23 7.23 1.37
CA VAL A 135 -18.48 7.27 -0.07
C VAL A 135 -18.08 8.64 -0.61
N PHE A 136 -17.07 8.68 -1.46
CA PHE A 136 -16.74 9.90 -2.20
C PHE A 136 -17.70 10.08 -3.38
N ALA A 137 -18.32 11.25 -3.50
CA ALA A 137 -19.29 11.58 -4.53
C ALA A 137 -19.16 13.05 -4.98
N GLN A 138 -19.55 13.35 -6.21
CA GLN A 138 -19.60 14.71 -6.73
C GLN A 138 -20.76 15.46 -6.07
N LEU A 139 -20.47 16.40 -5.16
CA LEU A 139 -21.51 17.21 -4.52
C LEU A 139 -22.13 18.15 -5.57
N ILE A 140 -23.45 18.14 -5.68
CA ILE A 140 -24.22 19.04 -6.54
C ILE A 140 -25.12 19.92 -5.67
N VAL A 141 -25.03 21.25 -5.82
CA VAL A 141 -25.84 22.22 -5.09
C VAL A 141 -26.49 23.17 -6.09
N ALA A 142 -27.82 23.23 -6.10
CA ALA A 142 -28.60 24.02 -7.06
C ALA A 142 -28.18 23.77 -8.52
N GLY A 143 -27.90 22.51 -8.87
CA GLY A 143 -27.44 22.10 -10.20
C GLY A 143 -25.95 22.34 -10.48
N CYS A 144 -25.21 22.99 -9.57
CA CYS A 144 -23.79 23.29 -9.74
C CYS A 144 -22.88 22.26 -9.03
N PRO A 145 -21.88 21.68 -9.72
CA PRO A 145 -20.86 20.86 -9.09
C PRO A 145 -20.00 21.64 -8.07
N ARG A 146 -19.78 21.05 -6.90
CA ARG A 146 -18.97 21.61 -5.78
C ARG A 146 -17.77 20.72 -5.41
N GLY A 147 -17.27 19.97 -6.39
CA GLY A 147 -16.17 19.02 -6.22
C GLY A 147 -16.56 17.71 -5.51
N ILE A 148 -15.59 16.81 -5.40
CA ILE A 148 -15.75 15.49 -4.77
C ILE A 148 -15.73 15.64 -3.25
N ARG A 149 -16.72 15.07 -2.58
CA ARG A 149 -16.92 15.13 -1.12
C ARG A 149 -17.16 13.75 -0.51
N PRO A 150 -16.68 13.51 0.71
CA PRO A 150 -16.96 12.27 1.42
C PRO A 150 -18.31 12.32 2.15
N PHE A 151 -19.08 11.23 2.06
CA PHE A 151 -20.36 11.03 2.74
C PHE A 151 -20.33 9.75 3.58
N VAL A 152 -20.89 9.79 4.78
CA VAL A 152 -21.11 8.60 5.62
C VAL A 152 -22.43 7.94 5.21
N VAL A 153 -22.36 6.67 4.82
CA VAL A 153 -23.51 5.90 4.34
C VAL A 153 -23.60 4.57 5.07
N CYS A 154 -24.78 4.24 5.63
CA CYS A 154 -25.08 2.91 6.13
C CYS A 154 -25.41 1.99 4.95
N LEU A 155 -24.55 1.02 4.66
CA LEU A 155 -24.68 0.14 3.50
C LEU A 155 -25.54 -1.09 3.77
N ASN A 156 -25.37 -1.70 4.94
CA ASN A 156 -26.14 -2.89 5.35
C ASN A 156 -26.14 -3.06 6.88
N ASP A 157 -27.07 -3.86 7.38
CA ASP A 157 -27.21 -4.20 8.81
C ASP A 157 -26.44 -5.49 9.21
N GLY A 158 -25.60 -6.01 8.32
CA GLY A 158 -24.90 -7.29 8.48
C GLY A 158 -25.67 -8.51 7.96
N PHE A 159 -26.95 -8.36 7.62
CA PHE A 159 -27.80 -9.40 7.02
C PHE A 159 -28.41 -8.97 5.68
N LYS A 160 -28.81 -7.71 5.54
CA LYS A 160 -29.52 -7.13 4.40
C LYS A 160 -28.93 -5.77 4.03
N MET A 161 -28.88 -5.51 2.73
CA MET A 161 -28.53 -4.19 2.20
C MET A 161 -29.59 -3.16 2.58
N SER A 162 -29.15 -1.91 2.82
CA SER A 162 -30.04 -0.77 2.98
C SER A 162 -30.88 -0.53 1.72
N PRO A 163 -32.09 0.01 1.83
CA PRO A 163 -32.94 0.30 0.68
C PRO A 163 -32.24 1.15 -0.39
N GLY A 164 -32.37 0.78 -1.66
CA GLY A 164 -31.74 1.47 -2.79
C GLY A 164 -30.24 1.20 -2.95
N ILE A 165 -29.61 0.40 -2.09
CA ILE A 165 -28.19 0.03 -2.21
C ILE A 165 -28.08 -1.43 -2.65
N SER A 166 -27.21 -1.69 -3.62
CA SER A 166 -26.90 -3.05 -4.08
C SER A 166 -25.40 -3.30 -4.07
N ALA A 167 -24.99 -4.49 -3.65
CA ALA A 167 -23.60 -4.94 -3.68
C ALA A 167 -23.48 -6.28 -4.43
N ARG A 168 -22.49 -6.40 -5.32
CA ARG A 168 -22.16 -7.63 -6.05
C ARG A 168 -20.71 -8.00 -5.74
N GLY A 169 -20.53 -9.00 -4.88
CA GLY A 169 -19.23 -9.46 -4.39
C GLY A 169 -18.57 -10.53 -5.25
N SER A 170 -17.30 -10.82 -4.95
CA SER A 170 -16.52 -11.91 -5.55
C SER A 170 -16.29 -13.04 -4.55
N SER A 171 -15.92 -14.23 -5.01
CA SER A 171 -15.62 -15.39 -4.15
C SER A 171 -14.20 -15.38 -3.54
N ALA A 172 -13.54 -14.21 -3.56
CA ALA A 172 -12.17 -14.05 -3.08
C ALA A 172 -12.12 -13.91 -1.54
N PRO A 173 -10.95 -14.14 -0.89
CA PRO A 173 -10.78 -14.04 0.55
C PRO A 173 -11.22 -12.68 1.14
N ILE A 174 -11.02 -11.61 0.37
CA ILE A 174 -11.65 -10.31 0.60
C ILE A 174 -12.82 -10.22 -0.37
N ASN A 175 -14.03 -10.07 0.17
CA ASN A 175 -15.26 -9.99 -0.63
C ASN A 175 -15.39 -8.62 -1.31
N HIS A 176 -14.42 -8.25 -2.15
CA HIS A 176 -14.45 -7.01 -2.93
C HIS A 176 -15.71 -6.96 -3.79
N CYS A 177 -16.40 -5.82 -3.77
CA CYS A 177 -17.70 -5.65 -4.40
C CYS A 177 -17.75 -4.51 -5.41
N LEU A 178 -18.70 -4.62 -6.34
CA LEU A 178 -19.32 -3.49 -7.00
C LEU A 178 -20.52 -3.02 -6.18
N THR A 179 -20.57 -1.74 -5.79
CA THR A 179 -21.66 -1.14 -5.02
C THR A 179 -22.34 -0.03 -5.82
N THR A 180 -23.67 -0.08 -5.91
CA THR A 180 -24.49 0.92 -6.61
C THR A 180 -25.54 1.54 -5.70
N PHE A 181 -25.90 2.79 -5.99
CA PHE A 181 -26.90 3.56 -5.24
C PHE A 181 -28.03 3.99 -6.18
N HIS A 182 -29.27 3.67 -5.84
CA HIS A 182 -30.45 4.02 -6.61
C HIS A 182 -31.30 5.04 -5.85
N HIS A 183 -31.05 6.34 -6.11
CA HIS A 183 -31.73 7.48 -5.49
C HIS A 183 -31.81 7.37 -3.96
N VAL A 184 -30.68 7.10 -3.33
CA VAL A 184 -30.58 6.88 -1.89
C VAL A 184 -30.62 8.21 -1.17
N THR A 185 -31.61 8.42 -0.30
CA THR A 185 -31.70 9.64 0.49
C THR A 185 -30.81 9.55 1.73
N LEU A 186 -29.91 10.50 1.88
CA LEU A 186 -29.00 10.66 3.01
C LEU A 186 -29.40 11.88 3.85
N PRO A 187 -29.25 11.83 5.18
CA PRO A 187 -29.47 13.00 6.02
C PRO A 187 -28.45 14.10 5.71
N SER A 188 -28.77 15.35 6.08
CA SER A 188 -27.84 16.48 5.94
C SER A 188 -26.51 16.25 6.67
N SER A 189 -26.53 15.51 7.77
CA SER A 189 -25.35 15.12 8.55
C SER A 189 -24.43 14.11 7.83
N ALA A 190 -24.88 13.47 6.75
CA ALA A 190 -24.07 12.48 6.03
C ALA A 190 -22.82 13.12 5.37
N LEU A 191 -22.89 14.38 4.95
CA LEU A 191 -21.76 15.10 4.39
C LEU A 191 -20.67 15.32 5.46
N LEU A 192 -19.43 14.96 5.12
CA LEU A 192 -18.25 15.28 5.93
C LEU A 192 -17.63 16.60 5.44
N GLY A 193 -17.54 17.57 6.35
CA GLY A 193 -17.07 18.94 6.09
C GLY A 193 -18.17 19.90 5.63
N GLN A 194 -17.79 21.13 5.30
CA GLN A 194 -18.72 22.22 4.95
C GLN A 194 -19.04 22.27 3.45
N ILE A 195 -20.27 22.62 3.07
CA ILE A 195 -20.66 22.72 1.64
C ILE A 195 -19.75 23.70 0.89
N ASP A 196 -19.60 24.91 1.44
CA ASP A 196 -18.73 25.93 0.88
C ASP A 196 -17.30 25.77 1.40
N VAL A 197 -16.34 25.91 0.50
CA VAL A 197 -14.92 25.72 0.78
C VAL A 197 -14.14 26.86 0.14
N SER A 198 -13.20 27.44 0.89
CA SER A 198 -12.40 28.61 0.48
C SER A 198 -11.06 28.26 -0.18
N VAL A 199 -10.71 26.97 -0.27
CA VAL A 199 -9.45 26.52 -0.87
C VAL A 199 -9.60 26.12 -2.34
N PRO A 200 -8.54 26.20 -3.16
CA PRO A 200 -8.59 25.78 -4.56
C PRO A 200 -9.07 24.32 -4.73
N PRO A 201 -9.87 23.99 -5.75
CA PRO A 201 -10.48 22.66 -5.90
C PRO A 201 -9.49 21.49 -5.85
N ARG A 202 -8.30 21.64 -6.46
CA ARG A 202 -7.25 20.62 -6.43
C ARG A 202 -6.71 20.37 -5.03
N LEU A 203 -6.46 21.44 -4.27
CA LEU A 203 -5.98 21.32 -2.89
C LEU A 203 -7.05 20.70 -2.01
N HIS A 204 -8.31 21.14 -2.16
CA HIS A 204 -9.44 20.56 -1.44
C HIS A 204 -9.57 19.06 -1.68
N PHE A 205 -9.46 18.62 -2.94
CA PHE A 205 -9.51 17.22 -3.29
C PHE A 205 -8.39 16.43 -2.61
N LEU A 206 -7.14 16.90 -2.70
CA LEU A 206 -5.99 16.24 -2.05
C LEU A 206 -6.12 16.17 -0.53
N LEU A 207 -6.62 17.23 0.11
CA LEU A 207 -6.91 17.23 1.54
C LEU A 207 -8.05 16.28 1.89
N SER A 208 -9.01 16.06 0.99
CA SER A 208 -10.12 15.12 1.21
C SER A 208 -9.66 13.66 1.12
N ILE A 209 -8.62 13.37 0.32
CA ILE A 209 -8.10 12.00 0.11
C ILE A 209 -6.74 11.77 0.78
N TRP A 210 -6.38 12.60 1.77
CA TRP A 210 -5.05 12.58 2.39
C TRP A 210 -4.65 11.21 2.95
N ARG A 211 -5.63 10.39 3.37
CA ARG A 211 -5.40 9.02 3.84
C ARG A 211 -4.89 8.05 2.80
N VAL A 212 -5.04 8.38 1.51
CA VAL A 212 -4.38 7.63 0.43
C VAL A 212 -2.87 7.75 0.58
N ALA A 213 -2.33 8.95 0.80
CA ALA A 213 -0.88 9.12 0.96
C ALA A 213 -0.34 8.39 2.21
N VAL A 214 -1.10 8.42 3.30
CA VAL A 214 -0.80 7.63 4.51
C VAL A 214 -0.79 6.14 4.18
N GLY A 215 -1.82 5.68 3.44
CA GLY A 215 -1.96 4.30 3.00
C GLY A 215 -0.86 3.85 2.06
N THR A 216 -0.42 4.71 1.13
CA THR A 216 0.71 4.47 0.21
C THR A 216 1.97 4.10 1.00
N LEU A 217 2.28 4.85 2.06
CA LEU A 217 3.41 4.57 2.95
C LEU A 217 3.12 3.31 3.80
N ALA A 218 2.01 3.28 4.52
CA ALA A 218 1.66 2.23 5.48
C ALA A 218 1.54 0.84 4.85
N LEU A 219 0.83 0.71 3.72
CA LEU A 219 0.73 -0.56 2.99
C LEU A 219 2.07 -0.97 2.39
N SER A 220 2.90 -0.01 1.96
CA SER A 220 4.25 -0.36 1.49
C SER A 220 5.13 -0.87 2.63
N SER A 221 4.91 -0.41 3.86
CA SER A 221 5.64 -0.90 5.05
C SER A 221 5.39 -2.37 5.34
N VAL A 222 4.24 -2.93 4.92
CA VAL A 222 3.89 -4.37 5.05
C VAL A 222 4.94 -5.27 4.39
N ALA A 223 5.63 -4.76 3.37
CA ALA A 223 6.69 -5.50 2.69
C ALA A 223 7.90 -5.75 3.59
N ILE A 224 8.15 -4.92 4.60
CA ILE A 224 9.29 -5.08 5.52
C ILE A 224 9.19 -6.43 6.23
N PRO A 225 8.16 -6.73 7.06
CA PRO A 225 8.05 -8.03 7.70
C PRO A 225 7.86 -9.17 6.69
N ALA A 226 7.21 -8.94 5.54
CA ALA A 226 7.03 -9.97 4.51
C ALA A 226 8.37 -10.47 3.96
N TYR A 227 9.31 -9.54 3.81
CA TYR A 227 10.63 -9.83 3.32
C TYR A 227 11.52 -10.45 4.40
N GLN A 228 11.44 -9.95 5.64
CA GLN A 228 12.07 -10.59 6.79
C GLN A 228 11.64 -12.05 6.95
N TYR A 229 10.34 -12.30 6.83
CA TYR A 229 9.73 -13.63 6.83
C TYR A 229 10.29 -14.50 5.69
N SER A 230 10.43 -13.94 4.49
CA SER A 230 10.89 -14.66 3.30
C SER A 230 12.38 -15.01 3.33
N ILE A 231 13.26 -14.12 3.79
CA ILE A 231 14.70 -14.39 3.87
C ILE A 231 15.01 -15.52 4.85
N ARG A 232 14.25 -15.62 5.95
CA ARG A 232 14.38 -16.72 6.93
C ARG A 232 14.01 -18.11 6.35
N ARG A 233 13.41 -18.15 5.17
CA ARG A 233 12.86 -19.33 4.49
C ARG A 233 13.81 -19.95 3.44
N VAL A 234 15.12 -19.72 3.53
CA VAL A 234 16.17 -20.39 2.70
C VAL A 234 16.44 -19.72 1.33
N VAL A 235 16.53 -18.39 1.25
CA VAL A 235 17.23 -17.73 0.14
C VAL A 235 18.55 -17.13 0.67
N ARG A 236 19.64 -17.86 0.48
CA ARG A 236 21.00 -17.32 0.71
C ARG A 236 21.39 -16.51 -0.53
N GLY A 237 21.37 -15.18 -0.44
CA GLY A 237 21.74 -14.31 -1.57
C GLY A 237 21.49 -12.81 -1.32
N HIS A 238 21.67 -12.01 -2.39
CA HIS A 238 21.58 -10.53 -2.50
C HIS A 238 20.44 -9.89 -1.70
N ASP A 239 19.36 -10.64 -1.49
CA ASP A 239 18.10 -10.20 -0.93
C ASP A 239 18.20 -9.76 0.54
N SER A 240 19.10 -10.32 1.37
CA SER A 240 19.06 -10.06 2.83
C SER A 240 19.30 -8.59 3.24
N GLY A 241 20.07 -7.85 2.45
CA GLY A 241 20.35 -6.43 2.68
C GLY A 241 19.15 -5.51 2.49
N SER A 242 18.30 -5.84 1.53
CA SER A 242 17.16 -5.01 1.14
C SER A 242 16.13 -4.84 2.26
N ALA A 243 16.00 -5.83 3.16
CA ALA A 243 15.11 -5.77 4.32
C ALA A 243 15.50 -4.66 5.29
N LEU A 244 16.81 -4.58 5.55
CA LEU A 244 17.38 -3.62 6.49
C LEU A 244 17.34 -2.22 5.89
N VAL A 245 17.71 -2.09 4.61
CA VAL A 245 17.61 -0.83 3.86
C VAL A 245 16.17 -0.32 3.88
N LEU A 246 15.19 -1.15 3.56
CA LEU A 246 13.78 -0.76 3.54
C LEU A 246 13.29 -0.36 4.94
N ARG A 247 13.73 -1.06 6.00
CA ARG A 247 13.37 -0.72 7.39
C ARG A 247 13.95 0.62 7.84
N VAL A 248 15.21 0.90 7.51
CA VAL A 248 15.85 2.19 7.83
C VAL A 248 15.23 3.31 7.01
N PHE A 249 15.01 3.08 5.71
CA PHE A 249 14.34 4.06 4.86
C PHE A 249 12.92 4.34 5.34
N HIS A 250 12.18 3.31 5.80
CA HIS A 250 10.87 3.50 6.39
C HIS A 250 10.90 4.43 7.60
N GLN A 251 11.85 4.24 8.52
CA GLN A 251 11.99 5.10 9.71
C GLN A 251 12.26 6.56 9.34
N GLU A 252 13.01 6.81 8.26
CA GLU A 252 13.25 8.17 7.79
C GLU A 252 12.04 8.73 7.04
N ALA A 253 11.41 7.91 6.20
CA ALA A 253 10.21 8.27 5.46
C ALA A 253 9.05 8.65 6.39
N ILE A 254 8.82 7.92 7.50
CA ILE A 254 7.77 8.29 8.46
C ILE A 254 8.07 9.61 9.15
N LYS A 255 9.33 9.94 9.44
CA LYS A 255 9.69 11.23 10.09
C LYS A 255 9.40 12.38 9.14
N LEU A 256 9.89 12.29 7.91
CA LEU A 256 9.63 13.31 6.87
C LEU A 256 8.14 13.37 6.53
N PHE A 257 7.47 12.22 6.46
CA PHE A 257 6.04 12.17 6.20
C PHE A 257 5.22 12.72 7.37
N ALA A 258 5.68 12.63 8.62
CA ALA A 258 4.97 13.17 9.78
C ALA A 258 5.18 14.68 9.97
N ASP A 259 6.23 15.25 9.37
CA ASP A 259 6.55 16.67 9.45
C ASP A 259 5.42 17.55 8.88
N ASP A 260 4.83 18.38 9.73
CA ASP A 260 3.73 19.28 9.39
C ASP A 260 4.20 20.57 8.71
N GLN A 261 5.50 20.86 8.74
CA GLN A 261 6.11 21.97 8.01
C GLN A 261 6.24 21.68 6.52
N LEU A 262 6.27 20.39 6.14
CA LEU A 262 6.31 19.98 4.75
C LEU A 262 4.93 20.06 4.10
N SER A 263 4.89 20.59 2.87
CA SER A 263 3.65 20.67 2.12
C SER A 263 3.06 19.26 1.88
N PRO A 264 1.72 19.13 1.78
CA PRO A 264 1.08 17.84 1.49
C PRO A 264 1.59 17.18 0.19
N PHE A 265 2.06 17.97 -0.77
CA PHE A 265 2.64 17.48 -2.02
C PHE A 265 3.98 16.77 -1.78
N ILE A 266 4.87 17.36 -0.98
CA ILE A 266 6.17 16.77 -0.62
C ILE A 266 5.95 15.49 0.20
N ARG A 267 5.03 15.52 1.18
CA ARG A 267 4.68 14.34 1.99
C ARG A 267 4.16 13.20 1.10
N HIS A 268 3.30 13.49 0.13
CA HIS A 268 2.86 12.50 -0.86
C HIS A 268 4.02 11.98 -1.71
N GLY A 269 4.92 12.87 -2.14
CA GLY A 269 6.14 12.49 -2.87
C GLY A 269 7.03 11.52 -2.10
N ILE A 270 7.19 11.72 -0.78
CA ILE A 270 7.95 10.84 0.12
C ILE A 270 7.30 9.44 0.17
N ALA A 271 5.97 9.38 0.32
CA ALA A 271 5.24 8.12 0.33
C ALA A 271 5.37 7.38 -1.01
N THR A 272 5.28 8.09 -2.13
CA THR A 272 5.51 7.54 -3.48
C THR A 272 6.93 7.00 -3.61
N ALA A 273 7.95 7.80 -3.26
CA ALA A 273 9.36 7.40 -3.33
C ALA A 273 9.64 6.12 -2.51
N PHE A 274 9.08 6.03 -1.30
CA PHE A 274 9.14 4.82 -0.48
C PHE A 274 8.49 3.63 -1.16
N LYS A 275 7.29 3.80 -1.72
CA LYS A 275 6.58 2.74 -2.43
C LYS A 275 7.35 2.22 -3.65
N VAL A 276 7.98 3.10 -4.43
CA VAL A 276 8.80 2.70 -5.59
C VAL A 276 10.01 1.89 -5.15
N VAL A 277 10.75 2.35 -4.14
CA VAL A 277 11.91 1.61 -3.61
C VAL A 277 11.48 0.26 -3.08
N ARG A 278 10.34 0.19 -2.38
CA ARG A 278 9.77 -1.06 -1.93
C ARG A 278 9.51 -2.01 -3.09
N ASP A 279 8.82 -1.60 -4.14
CA ASP A 279 8.47 -2.49 -5.26
C ASP A 279 9.72 -3.02 -5.96
N LEU A 280 10.79 -2.22 -6.03
CA LEU A 280 12.08 -2.67 -6.57
C LEU A 280 12.81 -3.64 -5.63
N LEU A 281 12.78 -3.40 -4.32
CA LEU A 281 13.49 -4.21 -3.34
C LEU A 281 12.76 -5.49 -2.90
N SER A 282 11.44 -5.57 -3.08
CA SER A 282 10.59 -6.60 -2.46
C SER A 282 9.71 -7.36 -3.46
N SER A 283 10.30 -7.89 -4.54
CA SER A 283 9.57 -8.78 -5.45
C SER A 283 9.26 -10.13 -4.78
N CYS A 284 8.09 -10.22 -4.14
CA CYS A 284 7.58 -11.47 -3.59
C CYS A 284 7.42 -12.55 -4.68
N SER A 285 7.22 -12.15 -5.94
CA SER A 285 7.20 -13.05 -7.10
C SER A 285 8.56 -13.71 -7.33
N ALA A 286 9.65 -12.93 -7.32
CA ALA A 286 11.01 -13.46 -7.45
C ALA A 286 11.35 -14.42 -6.30
N LEU A 287 10.90 -14.11 -5.07
CA LEU A 287 11.07 -15.00 -3.93
C LEU A 287 10.25 -16.30 -4.07
N SER A 288 9.03 -16.24 -4.60
CA SER A 288 8.21 -17.42 -4.87
C SER A 288 8.85 -18.31 -5.94
N GLU A 289 9.32 -17.73 -7.04
CA GLU A 289 10.01 -18.44 -8.11
C GLU A 289 11.30 -19.10 -7.62
N ARG A 290 12.05 -18.45 -6.72
CA ARG A 290 13.24 -19.01 -6.07
C ARG A 290 12.96 -20.22 -5.16
N CYS A 291 11.72 -20.45 -4.75
CA CYS A 291 11.30 -21.65 -4.02
C CYS A 291 10.80 -22.79 -4.94
N GLY A 292 10.91 -22.65 -6.26
CA GLY A 292 10.49 -23.65 -7.24
C GLY A 292 9.00 -24.01 -7.13
N ALA A 293 8.64 -25.26 -7.45
CA ALA A 293 7.24 -25.71 -7.40
C ALA A 293 6.61 -25.59 -6.00
N GLN A 294 7.44 -25.60 -4.94
CA GLN A 294 6.96 -25.39 -3.58
C GLN A 294 6.46 -23.96 -3.36
N GLY A 295 6.98 -23.00 -4.12
CA GLY A 295 6.53 -21.60 -4.15
C GLY A 295 5.09 -21.41 -4.63
N LEU A 296 4.55 -22.38 -5.37
CA LEU A 296 3.22 -22.27 -5.99
C LEU A 296 2.06 -22.64 -5.05
N PHE A 297 2.35 -23.27 -3.91
CA PHE A 297 1.28 -23.73 -3.03
C PHE A 297 0.70 -22.59 -2.18
N SER A 298 -0.56 -22.74 -1.74
CA SER A 298 -1.23 -21.73 -0.90
C SER A 298 -0.66 -21.66 0.52
N PHE A 299 -0.13 -22.78 1.05
CA PHE A 299 0.48 -22.85 2.40
C PHE A 299 1.79 -22.07 2.51
N THR A 300 2.29 -21.56 1.40
CA THR A 300 3.52 -20.81 1.29
C THR A 300 3.33 -19.36 1.75
N ASN A 301 2.09 -18.86 1.86
CA ASN A 301 1.76 -17.52 2.38
C ASN A 301 2.65 -16.41 1.81
N TYR A 302 2.93 -16.41 0.50
CA TYR A 302 3.60 -15.25 -0.09
C TYR A 302 2.68 -14.04 0.03
N CYS A 303 3.25 -12.95 0.54
CA CYS A 303 2.57 -11.68 0.65
C CYS A 303 1.98 -11.34 -0.73
N THR A 304 0.65 -11.32 -0.80
CA THR A 304 -0.06 -11.23 -2.07
C THR A 304 0.30 -9.93 -2.79
N SER A 305 0.57 -10.01 -4.08
CA SER A 305 0.95 -8.97 -5.06
C SER A 305 0.01 -7.73 -5.16
N ARG A 306 -0.98 -7.61 -4.27
CA ARG A 306 -2.05 -6.59 -4.34
C ARG A 306 -1.63 -5.21 -3.82
N ILE A 307 -0.48 -5.09 -3.16
CA ILE A 307 0.02 -3.86 -2.54
C ILE A 307 0.61 -2.88 -3.59
N ALA A 308 1.03 -3.37 -4.76
CA ALA A 308 1.57 -2.51 -5.82
C ALA A 308 0.50 -1.54 -6.36
N ILE A 309 -0.75 -1.99 -6.48
CA ILE A 309 -1.85 -1.18 -7.05
C ILE A 309 -2.61 -0.41 -5.95
N ALA A 310 -2.70 -0.96 -4.74
CA ALA A 310 -3.43 -0.35 -3.63
C ALA A 310 -2.89 1.05 -3.29
N GLU A 311 -3.78 1.99 -2.98
CA GLU A 311 -3.43 3.38 -2.63
C GLU A 311 -2.66 4.13 -3.72
N GLY A 312 -2.96 3.78 -4.98
CA GLY A 312 -2.41 4.40 -6.19
C GLY A 312 -1.45 3.46 -6.92
N ASP A 313 -1.73 3.20 -8.20
CA ASP A 313 -0.81 2.46 -9.07
C ASP A 313 0.57 3.14 -9.11
N VAL A 314 1.65 2.36 -8.99
CA VAL A 314 3.02 2.89 -8.92
C VAL A 314 3.36 3.76 -10.12
N VAL A 315 3.02 3.33 -11.34
CA VAL A 315 3.31 4.09 -12.55
C VAL A 315 2.53 5.40 -12.54
N VAL A 316 1.24 5.37 -12.16
CA VAL A 316 0.42 6.58 -12.06
C VAL A 316 0.97 7.56 -11.01
N LEU A 317 1.38 7.06 -9.84
CA LEU A 317 2.01 7.88 -8.80
C LEU A 317 3.32 8.50 -9.29
N CYS A 318 4.14 7.74 -10.01
CA CYS A 318 5.39 8.22 -10.60
C CYS A 318 5.17 9.30 -11.64
N ILE A 319 4.21 9.10 -12.56
CA ILE A 319 3.82 10.09 -13.56
C ILE A 319 3.36 11.38 -12.88
N ARG A 320 2.50 11.27 -11.86
CA ARG A 320 2.02 12.44 -11.12
C ARG A 320 3.17 13.19 -10.46
N LEU A 321 4.05 12.50 -9.75
CA LEU A 321 5.17 13.13 -9.05
C LEU A 321 6.16 13.76 -10.05
N ALA A 322 6.60 13.03 -11.07
CA ALA A 322 7.53 13.54 -12.07
C ALA A 322 6.98 14.76 -12.83
N THR A 323 5.69 14.76 -13.21
CA THR A 323 5.05 15.91 -13.89
C THR A 323 4.77 17.11 -12.97
N GLU A 324 4.97 16.96 -11.66
CA GLU A 324 4.96 18.07 -10.70
C GLU A 324 6.37 18.58 -10.41
N LEU A 325 7.37 17.70 -10.33
CA LEU A 325 8.78 18.04 -10.06
C LEU A 325 9.50 18.66 -11.27
N LEU A 326 9.33 18.09 -12.46
CA LEU A 326 10.05 18.54 -13.67
C LEU A 326 9.74 20.00 -14.07
N PRO A 327 8.49 20.50 -13.95
CA PRO A 327 8.18 21.93 -14.10
C PRO A 327 8.53 22.79 -12.87
N GLU A 328 9.18 22.23 -11.84
CA GLU A 328 9.57 22.90 -10.60
C GLU A 328 8.41 23.51 -9.81
N LYS A 329 7.27 22.81 -9.72
CA LYS A 329 6.17 23.25 -8.84
C LYS A 329 6.56 23.19 -7.36
N TYR A 330 7.40 22.23 -7.01
CA TYR A 330 8.08 22.05 -5.73
C TYR A 330 9.26 21.10 -5.94
N SER A 331 10.11 20.97 -4.93
CA SER A 331 11.25 20.07 -4.92
C SER A 331 11.16 19.07 -3.77
N MET A 332 11.69 17.87 -3.99
CA MET A 332 11.87 16.88 -2.94
C MET A 332 12.98 17.33 -1.97
N PRO A 333 13.02 16.81 -0.73
CA PRO A 333 14.10 17.12 0.20
C PRO A 333 15.46 16.82 -0.43
N PRO A 334 16.44 17.73 -0.35
CA PRO A 334 17.73 17.56 -1.01
C PRO A 334 18.55 16.44 -0.35
N SER A 335 19.42 15.82 -1.14
CA SER A 335 20.38 14.85 -0.62
C SER A 335 21.32 15.47 0.42
N ARG A 336 21.57 14.71 1.50
CA ARG A 336 22.61 14.98 2.51
C ARG A 336 24.02 14.75 1.96
N ASN A 337 24.15 13.97 0.88
CA ASN A 337 25.41 13.68 0.22
C ASN A 337 25.34 14.04 -1.27
N THR A 338 25.47 15.34 -1.54
CA THR A 338 25.38 15.94 -2.88
C THR A 338 26.44 15.44 -3.86
N HIS A 339 27.55 14.89 -3.36
CA HIS A 339 28.63 14.33 -4.18
C HIS A 339 28.53 12.81 -4.36
N SER A 340 27.51 12.17 -3.77
CA SER A 340 27.27 10.75 -4.00
C SER A 340 26.89 10.50 -5.46
N LEU A 341 27.28 9.33 -5.97
CA LEU A 341 26.93 8.92 -7.33
C LEU A 341 25.41 8.91 -7.56
N LEU A 342 24.61 8.58 -6.52
CA LEU A 342 23.16 8.60 -6.59
C LEU A 342 22.59 10.03 -6.69
N ALA A 343 23.13 10.98 -5.94
CA ALA A 343 22.74 12.39 -6.06
C ALA A 343 23.12 12.98 -7.42
N LEU A 344 24.28 12.60 -7.98
CA LEU A 344 24.67 13.02 -9.33
C LEU A 344 23.74 12.43 -10.40
N HIS A 345 23.36 11.16 -10.25
CA HIS A 345 22.39 10.50 -11.13
C HIS A 345 21.02 11.18 -11.09
N GLU A 346 20.49 11.44 -9.89
CA GLU A 346 19.20 12.14 -9.71
C GLU A 346 19.20 13.48 -10.43
N ASN A 347 20.23 14.30 -10.19
CA ASN A 347 20.36 15.62 -10.79
C ASN A 347 20.48 15.54 -12.31
N GLY A 348 21.31 14.63 -12.84
CA GLY A 348 21.49 14.46 -14.29
C GLY A 348 20.19 14.04 -14.99
N LEU A 349 19.44 13.12 -14.38
CA LEU A 349 18.18 12.63 -14.93
C LEU A 349 17.09 13.72 -14.88
N LEU A 350 16.94 14.43 -13.75
CA LEU A 350 16.01 15.56 -13.63
C LEU A 350 16.32 16.65 -14.65
N GLN A 351 17.60 17.03 -14.82
CA GLN A 351 18.01 18.02 -15.81
C GLN A 351 17.67 17.60 -17.25
N LYS A 352 17.97 16.34 -17.61
CA LYS A 352 17.65 15.76 -18.93
C LYS A 352 16.16 15.90 -19.24
N TYR A 353 15.28 15.41 -18.39
CA TYR A 353 13.83 15.42 -18.68
C TYR A 353 13.18 16.78 -18.44
N LYS A 354 13.77 17.66 -17.63
CA LYS A 354 13.33 19.04 -17.47
C LYS A 354 13.42 19.80 -18.78
N SER A 355 14.52 19.64 -19.53
CA SER A 355 14.67 20.28 -20.85
C SER A 355 13.52 19.91 -21.80
N ILE A 356 13.08 18.64 -21.81
CA ILE A 356 11.98 18.16 -22.65
C ILE A 356 10.65 18.83 -22.28
N ILE A 357 10.37 19.00 -20.98
CA ILE A 357 9.14 19.66 -20.52
C ILE A 357 9.16 21.16 -20.80
N VAL A 358 10.28 21.85 -20.58
CA VAL A 358 10.39 23.29 -20.87
C VAL A 358 10.11 23.56 -22.35
N ASP A 359 10.61 22.69 -23.23
CA ASP A 359 10.41 22.84 -24.68
C ASP A 359 8.97 22.61 -25.16
N SER A 360 8.22 21.70 -24.50
CA SER A 360 6.99 21.15 -25.10
C SER A 360 5.78 21.14 -24.17
N GLY A 361 5.98 21.27 -22.86
CA GLY A 361 4.95 21.13 -21.84
C GLY A 361 4.61 19.67 -21.53
N HIS A 362 4.21 19.43 -20.27
CA HIS A 362 3.91 18.09 -19.72
C HIS A 362 2.70 17.36 -20.36
N ARG A 363 1.91 18.03 -21.21
CA ARG A 363 0.76 17.44 -21.93
C ARG A 363 1.01 17.27 -23.43
N SER A 364 2.22 17.51 -23.91
CA SER A 364 2.52 17.42 -25.34
C SER A 364 2.74 15.98 -25.80
N ALA A 365 2.57 15.77 -27.11
CA ALA A 365 2.95 14.50 -27.74
C ALA A 365 4.45 14.19 -27.59
N LYS A 366 5.31 15.22 -27.55
CA LYS A 366 6.75 15.07 -27.32
C LYS A 366 7.04 14.51 -25.92
N PHE A 367 6.42 15.09 -24.88
CA PHE A 367 6.57 14.55 -23.52
C PHE A 367 5.94 13.17 -23.39
N ALA A 368 4.78 12.91 -24.01
CA ALA A 368 4.17 11.58 -24.02
C ALA A 368 5.09 10.51 -24.64
N ALA A 369 5.82 10.84 -25.71
CA ALA A 369 6.73 9.90 -26.37
C ALA A 369 8.07 9.72 -25.64
N TYR A 370 8.66 10.79 -25.12
CA TYR A 370 10.05 10.78 -24.64
C TYR A 370 10.23 11.03 -23.15
N GLY A 371 9.22 11.55 -22.44
CA GLY A 371 9.30 11.85 -21.01
C GLY A 371 8.46 10.90 -20.16
N LEU A 372 7.23 10.61 -20.58
CA LEU A 372 6.30 9.75 -19.86
C LEU A 372 6.87 8.35 -19.55
N PRO A 373 7.56 7.65 -20.49
CA PRO A 373 8.13 6.34 -20.22
C PRO A 373 9.20 6.33 -19.10
N HIS A 374 9.80 7.49 -18.81
CA HIS A 374 10.88 7.62 -17.83
C HIS A 374 10.43 8.22 -16.49
N CYS A 375 9.13 8.49 -16.32
CA CYS A 375 8.62 9.03 -15.05
C CYS A 375 8.88 8.08 -13.88
N GLU A 376 8.81 6.77 -14.11
CA GLU A 376 9.15 5.77 -13.08
C GLU A 376 10.64 5.78 -12.75
N ASP A 377 11.51 5.86 -13.77
CA ASP A 377 12.96 5.93 -13.58
C ASP A 377 13.34 7.16 -12.74
N ILE A 378 12.73 8.32 -13.02
CA ILE A 378 12.95 9.56 -12.26
C ILE A 378 12.63 9.37 -10.79
N VAL A 379 11.44 8.86 -10.49
CA VAL A 379 11.00 8.70 -9.11
C VAL A 379 11.75 7.58 -8.40
N ARG A 380 12.17 6.55 -9.13
CA ARG A 380 13.02 5.48 -8.61
C ARG A 380 14.37 6.02 -8.16
N VAL A 381 15.03 6.86 -8.95
CA VAL A 381 16.33 7.45 -8.57
C VAL A 381 16.20 8.34 -7.34
N ILE A 382 15.15 9.18 -7.27
CA ILE A 382 14.84 9.98 -6.08
C ILE A 382 14.68 9.09 -4.85
N GLY A 383 13.86 8.04 -4.94
CA GLY A 383 13.65 7.12 -3.83
C GLY A 383 14.92 6.40 -3.41
N TYR A 384 15.75 5.95 -4.35
CA TYR A 384 17.04 5.32 -4.07
C TYR A 384 17.99 6.27 -3.36
N GLN A 385 18.07 7.52 -3.82
CA GLN A 385 18.89 8.54 -3.19
C GLN A 385 18.44 8.75 -1.74
N MET A 386 17.13 8.91 -1.48
CA MET A 386 16.60 9.07 -0.13
C MET A 386 16.89 7.86 0.78
N ALA A 387 16.73 6.64 0.24
CA ALA A 387 17.03 5.41 0.97
C ALA A 387 18.53 5.30 1.29
N TYR A 388 19.41 5.68 0.36
CA TYR A 388 20.85 5.71 0.55
C TYR A 388 21.26 6.67 1.67
N ASP A 389 20.73 7.89 1.64
CA ASP A 389 20.99 8.88 2.69
C ASP A 389 20.53 8.39 4.07
N ALA A 390 19.40 7.69 4.12
CA ALA A 390 18.88 7.12 5.36
C ALA A 390 19.82 6.04 5.92
N VAL A 391 20.31 5.11 5.08
CA VAL A 391 21.21 4.03 5.54
C VAL A 391 22.61 4.53 5.91
N VAL A 392 23.13 5.54 5.20
CA VAL A 392 24.38 6.20 5.56
C VAL A 392 24.24 6.93 6.90
N ALA A 393 23.16 7.68 7.09
CA ALA A 393 22.90 8.38 8.34
C ALA A 393 22.69 7.43 9.53
N ALA A 394 22.10 6.25 9.30
CA ALA A 394 21.92 5.21 10.30
C ALA A 394 23.16 4.34 10.55
N GLN A 395 24.29 4.62 9.87
CA GLN A 395 25.55 3.87 10.00
C GLN A 395 25.38 2.35 9.76
N VAL A 396 24.55 2.01 8.77
CA VAL A 396 24.40 0.61 8.32
C VAL A 396 25.77 0.11 7.80
N PRO A 397 26.12 -1.19 8.00
CA PRO A 397 27.39 -1.73 7.53
C PRO A 397 27.68 -1.40 6.06
N GLN A 398 28.90 -0.96 5.76
CA GLN A 398 29.28 -0.50 4.42
C GLN A 398 29.04 -1.57 3.33
N SER A 399 29.19 -2.85 3.66
CA SER A 399 28.94 -3.96 2.73
C SER A 399 27.49 -3.99 2.22
N LEU A 400 26.52 -3.55 3.04
CA LEU A 400 25.11 -3.44 2.65
C LEU A 400 24.82 -2.16 1.88
N ILE A 401 25.51 -1.07 2.20
CA ILE A 401 25.41 0.20 1.46
C ILE A 401 25.95 0.02 0.04
N ASP A 402 27.02 -0.76 -0.13
CA ASP A 402 27.63 -1.01 -1.44
C ASP A 402 26.72 -1.85 -2.36
N LEU A 403 25.96 -2.81 -1.81
CA LEU A 403 24.97 -3.63 -2.55
C LEU A 403 23.76 -2.83 -3.08
N PHE A 404 23.55 -1.61 -2.59
CA PHE A 404 22.36 -0.80 -2.90
C PHE A 404 22.54 0.20 -4.06
N ARG A 405 23.71 0.21 -4.71
CA ARG A 405 24.02 1.18 -5.78
C ARG A 405 23.40 0.75 -7.12
N ASN A 406 22.89 1.71 -7.91
CA ASN A 406 22.34 1.45 -9.25
C ASN A 406 23.38 1.73 -10.33
N LEU A 407 23.83 0.68 -11.02
CA LEU A 407 25.14 0.63 -11.65
C LEU A 407 25.17 1.08 -13.13
N GLY A 408 24.05 1.02 -13.85
CA GLY A 408 24.01 1.24 -15.31
C GLY A 408 24.27 2.69 -15.75
N TRP A 409 23.73 3.70 -15.04
CA TRP A 409 23.91 5.11 -15.41
C TRP A 409 25.36 5.61 -15.28
N TYR A 410 26.14 4.99 -14.39
CA TYR A 410 27.54 5.34 -14.14
C TYR A 410 28.45 4.98 -15.32
N VAL A 411 28.11 3.91 -16.05
CA VAL A 411 28.82 3.52 -17.28
C VAL A 411 28.61 4.56 -18.37
N GLU A 412 27.36 4.99 -18.58
CA GLU A 412 27.01 5.96 -19.63
C GLU A 412 27.70 7.32 -19.43
N HIS A 413 27.92 7.72 -18.18
CA HIS A 413 28.57 8.99 -17.83
C HIS A 413 30.08 8.84 -17.58
N GLN A 414 30.67 7.69 -17.94
CA GLN A 414 32.10 7.37 -17.77
C GLN A 414 32.60 7.55 -16.33
N LEU A 415 31.71 7.41 -15.35
CA LEU A 415 32.05 7.46 -13.93
C LEU A 415 32.65 6.13 -13.46
N LEU A 416 32.23 5.02 -14.06
CA LEU A 416 32.73 3.66 -13.80
C LEU A 416 32.74 2.83 -15.11
N SER A 417 33.66 1.87 -15.24
CA SER A 417 33.62 0.87 -16.32
C SER A 417 32.67 -0.28 -15.96
N SER A 418 32.16 -1.01 -16.95
CA SER A 418 31.32 -2.20 -16.71
C SER A 418 32.04 -3.24 -15.82
N GLU A 419 33.32 -3.50 -16.11
CA GLU A 419 34.16 -4.42 -15.34
C GLU A 419 34.32 -3.97 -13.88
N ALA A 420 34.57 -2.67 -13.66
CA ALA A 420 34.66 -2.13 -12.29
C ALA A 420 33.33 -2.22 -11.53
N LEU A 421 32.19 -2.27 -12.21
CA LEU A 421 30.89 -2.45 -11.57
C LEU A 421 30.67 -3.90 -11.15
N GLU A 422 30.98 -4.85 -12.03
CA GLU A 422 30.91 -6.29 -11.74
C GLU A 422 31.83 -6.64 -10.54
N ASP A 423 33.06 -6.14 -10.54
CA ASP A 423 34.00 -6.31 -9.41
C ASP A 423 33.47 -5.74 -8.10
N LEU A 424 32.79 -4.58 -8.15
CA LEU A 424 32.20 -3.95 -6.98
C LEU A 424 30.99 -4.74 -6.44
N GLU A 425 30.15 -5.29 -7.32
CA GLU A 425 29.03 -6.15 -6.93
C GLU A 425 29.54 -7.42 -6.25
N ASP A 426 30.44 -8.15 -6.90
CA ASP A 426 30.99 -9.40 -6.40
C ASP A 426 31.69 -9.20 -5.05
N SER A 427 32.55 -8.18 -4.95
CA SER A 427 33.23 -7.83 -3.70
C SER A 427 32.26 -7.46 -2.57
N SER A 428 31.10 -6.88 -2.89
CA SER A 428 30.08 -6.49 -1.91
C SER A 428 29.26 -7.68 -1.43
N ILE A 429 28.98 -8.64 -2.33
CA ILE A 429 28.34 -9.91 -2.01
C ILE A 429 29.25 -10.72 -1.09
N GLU A 430 30.52 -10.90 -1.46
CA GLU A 430 31.49 -11.66 -0.66
C GLU A 430 31.62 -11.11 0.77
N ARG A 431 31.71 -9.78 0.91
CA ARG A 431 31.76 -9.11 2.22
C ARG A 431 30.47 -9.28 3.03
N SER A 432 29.33 -9.46 2.38
CA SER A 432 28.02 -9.55 3.03
C SER A 432 27.64 -10.97 3.44
N LEU A 433 28.04 -12.00 2.68
CA LEU A 433 27.68 -13.41 2.89
C LEU A 433 27.89 -13.92 4.34
N PRO A 434 29.00 -13.63 5.03
CA PRO A 434 29.23 -14.10 6.40
C PRO A 434 28.22 -13.54 7.43
N HIS A 435 27.62 -12.38 7.13
CA HIS A 435 26.75 -11.66 8.06
C HIS A 435 25.27 -11.93 7.86
N VAL A 436 24.87 -12.50 6.70
CA VAL A 436 23.47 -12.75 6.34
C VAL A 436 22.71 -13.49 7.44
N ALA A 437 23.26 -14.57 7.98
CA ALA A 437 22.59 -15.36 9.01
C ALA A 437 22.29 -14.54 10.28
N LYS A 438 23.23 -13.67 10.68
CA LYS A 438 23.04 -12.76 11.82
C LYS A 438 21.97 -11.73 11.51
N TRP A 439 22.03 -11.07 10.35
CA TRP A 439 21.04 -10.07 9.96
C TRP A 439 19.63 -10.65 9.94
N VAL A 440 19.46 -11.89 9.46
CA VAL A 440 18.18 -12.61 9.46
C VAL A 440 17.69 -12.95 10.86
N ALA A 441 18.61 -13.28 11.78
CA ALA A 441 18.27 -13.50 13.17
C ALA A 441 17.79 -12.21 13.85
N ASP A 442 18.47 -11.09 13.59
CA ASP A 442 18.16 -9.75 14.13
C ASP A 442 16.78 -9.21 13.69
N LEU A 443 16.15 -9.83 12.67
CA LEU A 443 14.79 -9.46 12.23
C LEU A 443 13.70 -9.92 13.21
N ASP A 444 13.99 -10.85 14.12
CA ASP A 444 13.07 -11.33 15.18
C ASP A 444 11.70 -11.84 14.66
N VAL A 445 11.66 -12.41 13.45
CA VAL A 445 10.42 -12.90 12.81
C VAL A 445 10.17 -14.40 13.00
N GLY A 446 11.06 -15.11 13.70
CA GLY A 446 11.08 -16.58 13.74
C GLY A 446 9.80 -17.23 14.25
N SER A 447 9.13 -16.63 15.24
CA SER A 447 7.88 -17.13 15.82
C SER A 447 6.67 -17.01 14.88
N TYR A 448 6.75 -16.16 13.86
CA TYR A 448 5.67 -15.92 12.91
C TYR A 448 5.78 -16.79 11.65
N VAL A 449 6.94 -17.44 11.45
CA VAL A 449 7.18 -18.31 10.30
C VAL A 449 6.38 -19.61 10.42
N SER A 450 5.29 -19.71 9.65
CA SER A 450 4.38 -20.88 9.63
C SER A 450 4.61 -21.81 8.42
N ALA A 451 5.52 -21.43 7.54
CA ALA A 451 5.86 -22.17 6.33
C ALA A 451 6.42 -23.56 6.65
N PRO A 452 5.89 -24.64 6.08
CA PRO A 452 6.32 -25.99 6.44
C PRO A 452 7.72 -26.35 5.92
N MET A 453 8.19 -25.70 4.84
CA MET A 453 9.50 -26.00 4.23
C MET A 453 10.71 -25.40 4.96
N VAL A 454 10.51 -24.72 6.08
CA VAL A 454 11.60 -24.03 6.81
C VAL A 454 12.52 -24.99 7.55
N SER A 455 12.05 -26.22 7.81
CA SER A 455 12.83 -27.29 8.41
C SER A 455 12.22 -28.64 8.05
N ASP A 456 13.05 -29.69 8.05
CA ASP A 456 12.60 -31.07 7.80
C ASP A 456 11.52 -31.51 8.79
N THR A 457 11.63 -31.08 10.05
CA THR A 457 10.63 -31.36 11.10
C THR A 457 9.29 -30.71 10.79
N ALA A 458 9.28 -29.41 10.46
CA ALA A 458 8.05 -28.69 10.10
C ALA A 458 7.41 -29.27 8.82
N TRP A 459 8.23 -29.75 7.89
CA TRP A 459 7.78 -30.39 6.67
C TRP A 459 7.11 -31.75 6.94
N ALA A 460 7.74 -32.59 7.76
CA ALA A 460 7.18 -33.87 8.18
C ALA A 460 5.85 -33.70 8.94
N ASP A 461 5.80 -32.75 9.89
CA ASP A 461 4.59 -32.42 10.64
C ASP A 461 3.46 -31.92 9.73
N PHE A 462 3.79 -31.16 8.68
CA PHE A 462 2.83 -30.74 7.67
C PHE A 462 2.30 -31.91 6.85
N LEU A 463 3.17 -32.77 6.31
CA LEU A 463 2.77 -33.95 5.55
C LEU A 463 1.87 -34.89 6.36
N SER A 464 2.12 -35.05 7.65
CA SER A 464 1.30 -35.90 8.54
C SER A 464 -0.16 -35.42 8.69
N ARG A 465 -0.41 -34.13 8.47
CA ARG A 465 -1.74 -33.50 8.58
C ARG A 465 -2.50 -33.48 7.26
N LEU A 466 -1.84 -33.72 6.14
CA LEU A 466 -2.48 -33.71 4.83
C LEU A 466 -3.35 -34.96 4.65
N GLN A 467 -4.47 -34.78 3.97
CA GLN A 467 -5.27 -35.91 3.55
C GLN A 467 -4.47 -36.77 2.56
N LYS A 468 -4.16 -38.00 2.97
CA LYS A 468 -3.53 -38.98 2.10
C LYS A 468 -4.58 -39.66 1.23
N PHE A 469 -4.44 -39.55 -0.09
CA PHE A 469 -5.25 -40.29 -1.05
C PHE A 469 -4.46 -41.51 -1.52
N GLU A 470 -4.96 -42.70 -1.22
CA GLU A 470 -4.34 -43.97 -1.63
C GLU A 470 -5.25 -44.70 -2.61
N GLY A 471 -4.69 -45.20 -3.70
CA GLY A 471 -5.44 -45.89 -4.74
C GLY A 471 -5.76 -47.33 -4.36
N LYS A 472 -7.04 -47.71 -4.46
CA LYS A 472 -7.50 -49.11 -4.59
C LYS A 472 -8.20 -49.36 -5.93
N VAL A 473 -7.90 -48.54 -6.94
CA VAL A 473 -8.53 -48.64 -8.25
C VAL A 473 -7.92 -49.83 -9.01
N THR A 474 -8.70 -50.91 -9.17
CA THR A 474 -8.46 -51.89 -10.22
C THR A 474 -8.73 -51.20 -11.55
N ALA A 475 -7.71 -51.11 -12.41
CA ALA A 475 -7.77 -50.36 -13.66
C ALA A 475 -9.02 -50.73 -14.48
N LYS A 476 -9.99 -49.82 -14.60
CA LYS A 476 -10.93 -49.87 -15.71
C LYS A 476 -10.16 -49.41 -16.94
N LYS A 477 -10.04 -50.28 -17.95
CA LYS A 477 -9.46 -49.95 -19.26
C LYS A 477 -10.05 -48.64 -19.76
N ILE A 478 -9.26 -47.58 -19.74
CA ILE A 478 -9.54 -46.37 -20.52
C ILE A 478 -9.26 -46.77 -21.96
N VAL A 479 -10.30 -47.14 -22.70
CA VAL A 479 -10.20 -47.28 -24.16
C VAL A 479 -10.16 -45.86 -24.70
N VAL A 480 -8.97 -45.39 -25.04
CA VAL A 480 -8.81 -44.18 -25.83
C VAL A 480 -9.21 -44.55 -27.25
N SER A 481 -10.43 -44.18 -27.66
CA SER A 481 -10.90 -44.30 -29.04
C SER A 481 -10.35 -43.18 -29.89
#